data_AF-A0A351MNY2-F1
#
_entry.id   AF-A0A351MNY2-F1
#
_cell.length_a   1.000
_cell.length_b   1.000
_cell.length_c   1.000
_cell.angle_alpha   90.00
_cell.angle_beta   90.00
_cell.angle_gamma   90.00
#
_symmetry.space_group_name_H-M   'P 1'
#
loop_
_entity.id
_entity.type
_entity.pdbx_description
1 polymer ?
#
loop_
_entity_poly.entity_id
_entity_poly.type
_entity_poly.pdbx_seq_one_letter_code
_entity_poly.pdbx_strand_id
1 'polypeptide(L)'
;MAQVRTRMAPSPTGYFHVGSARTALFSWLFARQQGGEFILRIEDTDRERSTPEHVEVILDSMRWLGLEWDGDVIYQSENLDRHTAAAHQLLASGHAYRCYATTPEIAAARESAAARGRG
;
A
#
# COMPACT_ATOMS: atom_id res chain seq x y z
N MET A 1 24.71 12.73 0.98
CA MET A 1 23.82 11.60 0.61
C MET A 1 22.40 12.03 0.94
N ALA A 2 21.40 11.55 0.20
CA ALA A 2 20.00 11.81 0.56
C ALA A 2 19.68 11.12 1.90
N GLN A 3 18.85 11.75 2.73
CA GLN A 3 18.37 11.18 3.98
C GLN A 3 17.58 9.88 3.70
N VAL A 4 17.84 8.83 4.48
CA VAL A 4 17.10 7.57 4.36
C VAL A 4 15.66 7.81 4.82
N ARG A 5 14.69 7.37 4.02
CA ARG A 5 13.26 7.38 4.37
C ARG A 5 12.66 6.01 4.06
N THR A 6 12.16 5.32 5.08
CA THR A 6 11.46 4.05 4.95
C THR A 6 9.97 4.23 5.26
N ARG A 7 9.16 3.21 4.96
CA ARG A 7 7.75 3.21 5.36
C ARG A 7 7.23 1.81 5.67
N MET A 8 6.29 1.74 6.60
CA MET A 8 5.34 0.64 6.71
C MET A 8 4.01 1.07 6.08
N ALA A 9 3.47 0.22 5.20
CA ALA A 9 2.28 0.52 4.40
C ALA A 9 1.21 -0.58 4.54
N PRO A 10 0.54 -0.71 5.71
CA PRO A 10 -0.46 -1.74 5.93
C PRO A 10 -1.81 -1.35 5.32
N SER A 11 -2.52 -2.32 4.74
CA SER A 11 -3.93 -2.17 4.38
C SER A 11 -4.81 -2.50 5.61
N PRO A 12 -5.82 -1.68 5.94
CA PRO A 12 -6.68 -1.86 7.11
C PRO A 12 -7.80 -2.89 6.84
N THR A 13 -7.43 -4.09 6.39
CA THR A 13 -8.37 -5.15 5.97
C THR A 13 -8.42 -6.33 6.94
N GLY A 14 -7.91 -6.17 8.16
CA GLY A 14 -7.84 -7.22 9.18
C GLY A 14 -6.76 -6.97 10.23
N TYR A 15 -6.39 -8.03 10.95
CA TYR A 15 -5.45 -7.94 12.07
C TYR A 15 -4.00 -7.67 11.64
N PHE A 16 -3.30 -6.89 12.46
CA PHE A 16 -1.87 -6.69 12.35
C PHE A 16 -1.11 -7.95 12.78
N HIS A 17 -0.74 -8.78 11.80
CA HIS A 17 -0.10 -10.07 12.04
C HIS A 17 1.43 -9.95 12.18
N VAL A 18 2.06 -11.01 12.69
CA VAL A 18 3.52 -11.07 12.96
C VAL A 18 4.39 -10.74 11.73
N GLY A 19 3.92 -11.08 10.52
CA GLY A 19 4.61 -10.75 9.27
C GLY A 19 4.70 -9.24 9.04
N SER A 20 3.60 -8.52 9.27
CA SER A 20 3.56 -7.06 9.24
C SER A 20 4.46 -6.45 10.33
N ALA A 21 4.41 -6.99 11.56
CA ALA A 21 5.26 -6.54 12.66
C ALA A 21 6.75 -6.65 12.33
N ARG A 22 7.19 -7.79 11.76
CA ARG A 22 8.58 -8.01 11.34
C ARG A 22 9.01 -6.99 10.27
N THR A 23 8.15 -6.73 9.30
CA THR A 23 8.43 -5.79 8.20
C THR A 23 8.53 -4.35 8.71
N ALA A 24 7.63 -3.96 9.60
CA ALA A 24 7.64 -2.67 10.28
C ALA A 24 8.92 -2.49 11.10
N LEU A 25 9.28 -3.50 11.91
CA LEU A 25 10.50 -3.49 12.73
C LEU A 25 11.76 -3.31 11.88
N PHE A 26 11.91 -4.04 10.77
CA PHE A 26 13.09 -3.90 9.92
C PHE A 26 13.17 -2.54 9.23
N SER A 27 12.04 -2.03 8.75
CA SER A 27 11.97 -0.70 8.13
C SER A 27 12.31 0.40 9.14
N TRP A 28 11.81 0.26 10.36
CA TRP A 28 12.08 1.17 11.47
C TRP A 28 13.56 1.10 11.89
N LEU A 29 14.11 -0.09 12.15
CA LEU A 29 15.51 -0.28 12.54
C LEU A 29 16.46 0.28 11.47
N PHE A 30 16.18 0.04 10.20
CA PHE A 30 17.00 0.57 9.11
C PHE A 30 16.98 2.10 9.07
N ALA A 31 15.81 2.73 9.23
CA ALA A 31 15.74 4.19 9.32
C ALA A 31 16.50 4.72 10.53
N ARG A 32 16.27 4.16 11.73
CA ARG A 32 16.93 4.62 12.96
C ARG A 32 18.45 4.44 12.91
N GLN A 33 18.94 3.32 12.38
CA GLN A 33 20.37 3.07 12.20
C GLN A 33 21.05 4.10 11.28
N GLN A 34 20.31 4.62 10.29
CA GLN A 34 20.81 5.58 9.31
C GLN A 34 20.53 7.03 9.70
N GLY A 35 19.95 7.30 10.88
CA GLY A 35 19.47 8.63 11.27
C GLY A 35 18.39 9.18 10.32
N GLY A 36 17.64 8.28 9.68
CA GLY A 36 16.59 8.57 8.72
C GLY A 36 15.19 8.62 9.34
N GLU A 37 14.19 8.72 8.47
CA GLU A 37 12.77 8.76 8.87
C GLU A 37 12.06 7.43 8.57
N PHE A 38 11.16 7.04 9.46
CA PHE A 38 10.25 5.92 9.31
C PHE A 38 8.81 6.44 9.26
N ILE A 39 8.15 6.27 8.12
CA ILE A 39 6.79 6.80 7.88
C ILE A 39 5.74 5.69 8.01
N LEU A 40 4.57 6.02 8.57
CA LEU A 40 3.39 5.15 8.54
C LEU A 40 2.39 5.66 7.50
N ARG A 41 2.02 4.79 6.55
CA ARG A 41 1.01 5.08 5.52
C ARG A 41 -0.08 4.03 5.50
N ILE A 42 -1.31 4.40 5.78
CA ILE A 42 -2.45 3.49 5.70
C ILE A 42 -2.90 3.36 4.24
N GLU A 43 -2.93 2.13 3.72
CA GLU A 43 -3.36 1.82 2.36
C GLU A 43 -4.89 1.60 2.33
N ASP A 44 -5.66 2.66 2.54
CA ASP A 44 -7.13 2.68 2.71
C ASP A 44 -7.92 2.93 1.42
N THR A 45 -7.35 2.61 0.26
CA THR A 45 -8.02 2.86 -1.05
C THR A 45 -9.23 1.96 -1.29
N ASP A 46 -9.29 0.81 -0.63
CA ASP A 46 -10.42 -0.10 -0.70
C ASP A 46 -11.40 0.22 0.43
N ARG A 47 -12.40 1.06 0.12
CA ARG A 47 -13.37 1.55 1.12
C ARG A 47 -14.28 0.47 1.70
N GLU A 48 -14.51 -0.64 0.98
CA GLU A 48 -15.35 -1.72 1.48
C GLU A 48 -14.64 -2.53 2.55
N ARG A 49 -13.33 -2.71 2.41
CA ARG A 49 -12.51 -3.50 3.33
C ARG A 49 -11.79 -2.66 4.39
N SER A 50 -11.68 -1.35 4.19
CA SER A 50 -11.00 -0.42 5.11
C SER A 50 -11.97 0.17 6.11
N THR A 51 -11.88 -0.26 7.37
CA THR A 51 -12.72 0.28 8.44
C THR A 51 -11.89 1.08 9.45
N PRO A 52 -12.46 2.12 10.10
CA PRO A 52 -11.77 2.87 11.14
C PRO A 52 -11.22 1.99 12.26
N GLU A 53 -11.94 0.92 12.62
CA GLU A 53 -11.52 -0.02 13.66
C GLU A 53 -10.23 -0.76 13.27
N HIS A 54 -10.09 -1.17 12.01
CA HIS A 54 -8.86 -1.79 11.54
C HIS A 54 -7.68 -0.81 11.48
N VAL A 55 -7.94 0.47 11.19
CA VAL A 55 -6.92 1.52 11.26
C VAL A 55 -6.42 1.66 12.69
N GLU A 56 -7.31 1.77 13.67
CA GLU A 56 -6.91 1.87 15.08
C GLU A 56 -6.13 0.65 15.56
N VAL A 57 -6.54 -0.56 15.17
CA VAL A 57 -5.76 -1.79 15.48
C VAL A 57 -4.32 -1.69 14.97
N ILE A 58 -4.10 -1.13 13.78
CA ILE A 58 -2.75 -0.92 13.24
C ILE A 58 -1.99 0.10 14.09
N LEU A 59 -2.59 1.26 14.37
CA LEU A 59 -1.95 2.34 15.13
C LEU A 59 -1.55 1.86 16.53
N ASP A 60 -2.46 1.18 17.22
CA ASP A 60 -2.24 0.63 18.55
C ASP A 60 -1.19 -0.48 18.56
N SER A 61 -1.20 -1.35 17.54
CA SER A 61 -0.16 -2.39 17.40
C SER A 61 1.23 -1.77 17.23
N MET A 62 1.35 -0.71 16.42
CA MET A 62 2.60 0.00 16.21
C MET A 62 3.09 0.68 17.50
N ARG A 63 2.19 1.35 18.24
CA ARG A 63 2.49 1.97 19.54
C ARG A 63 2.90 0.93 20.58
N TRP A 64 2.18 -0.19 20.66
CA TRP A 64 2.46 -1.28 21.61
C TRP A 64 3.84 -1.91 21.36
N LEU A 65 4.25 -2.04 20.09
CA LEU A 65 5.58 -2.52 19.71
C LEU A 65 6.70 -1.48 19.92
N GLY A 66 6.36 -0.24 20.27
CA GLY A 66 7.34 0.85 20.38
C GLY A 66 7.90 1.32 19.03
N LEU A 67 7.20 1.06 17.93
CA LEU A 67 7.62 1.42 16.58
C LEU A 67 7.09 2.80 16.20
N GLU A 68 7.64 3.83 16.83
CA GLU A 68 7.25 5.23 16.55
C GLU A 68 7.62 5.64 15.13
N TRP A 69 6.64 6.20 14.41
CA TRP A 69 6.80 6.79 13.09
C TRP A 69 6.99 8.30 13.19
N ASP A 70 7.64 8.86 12.18
CA ASP A 70 7.97 10.27 12.09
C ASP A 70 6.89 11.01 11.26
N GLY A 71 6.42 12.15 11.79
CA GLY A 71 5.35 12.95 11.19
C GLY A 71 3.96 12.35 11.39
N ASP A 72 3.00 12.85 10.61
CA ASP A 72 1.61 12.41 10.66
C ASP A 72 1.40 11.09 9.93
N VAL A 73 0.34 10.37 10.31
CA VAL A 73 -0.12 9.20 9.56
C VAL A 73 -0.60 9.65 8.19
N ILE A 74 -0.11 9.02 7.13
CA ILE A 74 -0.53 9.33 5.76
C ILE A 74 -1.66 8.38 5.36
N TYR A 75 -2.79 8.93 4.91
CA TYR A 75 -3.87 8.15 4.33
C TYR A 75 -3.79 8.19 2.81
N GLN A 76 -3.85 7.03 2.16
CA GLN A 76 -3.72 6.95 0.71
C GLN A 76 -4.97 7.47 0.00
N SER A 77 -6.15 7.34 0.61
CA SER A 77 -7.41 7.87 0.11
C SER A 77 -7.40 9.39 -0.07
N GLU A 78 -6.63 10.13 0.75
CA GLU A 78 -6.46 11.59 0.65
C GLU A 78 -5.63 12.01 -0.58
N ASN A 79 -4.94 11.08 -1.22
CA ASN A 79 -4.04 11.35 -2.35
C ASN A 79 -4.67 11.06 -3.72
N LEU A 80 -6.00 10.97 -3.81
CA LEU A 80 -6.72 10.59 -5.03
C LEU A 80 -6.39 11.49 -6.24
N ASP A 81 -6.35 12.80 -6.05
CA ASP A 81 -6.05 13.76 -7.13
C ASP A 81 -4.65 13.53 -7.71
N ARG A 82 -3.68 13.23 -6.85
CA ARG A 82 -2.32 12.91 -7.27
C ARG A 82 -2.25 11.60 -8.04
N HIS A 83 -3.01 10.58 -7.63
CA HIS A 83 -3.10 9.31 -8.37
C HIS A 83 -3.72 9.53 -9.75
N THR A 84 -4.80 10.31 -9.86
CA THR A 84 -5.43 10.67 -11.13
C THR A 84 -4.46 11.41 -12.04
N ALA A 85 -3.73 12.40 -11.52
CA ALA A 85 -2.73 13.13 -12.29
C ALA A 85 -1.61 12.20 -12.81
N ALA A 86 -1.11 11.29 -11.97
CA ALA A 86 -0.11 10.30 -12.38
C ALA A 86 -0.66 9.34 -13.46
N ALA A 87 -1.90 8.88 -13.34
CA ALA A 87 -2.56 8.05 -14.35
C ALA A 87 -2.67 8.78 -15.70
N HIS A 88 -3.04 10.06 -15.69
CA HIS A 88 -3.07 10.89 -16.90
C HIS A 88 -1.68 11.07 -17.53
N GLN A 89 -0.63 11.24 -16.73
CA GLN A 89 0.74 11.32 -17.22
C GLN A 89 1.20 10.01 -17.87
N LEU A 90 0.85 8.87 -17.27
CA LEU A 90 1.15 7.55 -17.84
C LEU A 90 0.42 7.32 -19.16
N LEU A 91 -0.85 7.75 -19.26
CA LEU A 91 -1.62 7.71 -20.51
C LEU A 91 -1.00 8.62 -21.58
N ALA A 92 -0.62 9.85 -21.22
CA ALA A 92 -0.05 10.82 -22.15
C ALA A 92 1.34 10.40 -22.66
N SER A 93 2.13 9.73 -21.82
CA SER A 93 3.47 9.25 -22.17
C SER A 93 3.50 7.87 -22.84
N GLY A 94 2.34 7.24 -23.07
CA GLY A 94 2.25 5.93 -23.71
C GLY A 94 2.61 4.73 -22.82
N HIS A 95 2.80 4.95 -21.52
CA HIS A 95 3.09 3.89 -20.54
C HIS A 95 1.83 3.23 -19.96
N ALA A 96 0.65 3.77 -20.27
CA ALA A 96 -0.65 3.20 -19.94
C ALA A 96 -1.61 3.31 -21.13
N TYR A 97 -2.64 2.46 -21.13
CA TYR A 97 -3.74 2.51 -22.10
C TYR A 97 -5.08 2.31 -21.39
N ARG A 98 -6.17 2.73 -22.03
CA ARG A 98 -7.53 2.47 -21.52
C ARG A 98 -7.97 1.08 -21.93
N CYS A 99 -8.25 0.22 -20.95
CA CYS A 99 -8.84 -1.10 -21.18
C CYS A 99 -10.37 -0.99 -21.12
N TYR A 100 -11.03 -1.53 -22.14
CA TYR A 100 -12.49 -1.55 -22.25
C TYR A 100 -13.08 -2.95 -22.08
N ALA A 101 -12.23 -3.93 -21.75
CA ALA A 101 -12.66 -5.30 -21.50
C ALA A 101 -13.56 -5.35 -20.27
N THR A 102 -14.68 -6.04 -20.41
CA THR A 102 -15.64 -6.29 -19.34
C THR A 102 -15.14 -7.40 -18.41
N THR A 103 -15.68 -7.46 -17.19
CA THR A 103 -15.35 -8.52 -16.23
C THR A 103 -15.53 -9.94 -16.81
N PRO A 104 -16.63 -10.26 -17.55
CA PRO A 104 -16.78 -11.56 -18.19
C PRO A 104 -15.71 -11.85 -19.26
N GLU A 105 -15.32 -10.86 -20.06
CA GLU A 105 -14.27 -11.05 -21.08
C GLU A 105 -12.90 -11.32 -20.44
N ILE A 106 -12.59 -10.63 -19.34
CA ILE A 106 -11.36 -10.88 -18.55
C ILE A 106 -11.38 -12.30 -17.96
N ALA A 107 -12.52 -12.76 -17.44
CA ALA A 107 -12.67 -14.10 -16.89
C ALA A 107 -12.48 -15.18 -17.98
N ALA A 108 -13.15 -15.04 -19.13
CA ALA A 108 -13.01 -15.95 -20.26
C ALA A 108 -11.57 -16.00 -20.79
N ALA A 109 -10.88 -14.86 -20.85
CA ALA A 109 -9.47 -14.80 -21.23
C ALA A 109 -8.57 -15.57 -20.24
N ARG A 110 -8.82 -15.45 -18.93
CA ARG A 110 -8.09 -16.20 -17.88
C ARG A 110 -8.31 -17.71 -17.99
N GLU A 111 -9.55 -18.16 -18.16
CA GLU A 111 -9.88 -19.58 -18.36
C GLU A 111 -9.19 -20.14 -19.59
N SER A 112 -9.22 -19.40 -20.69
CA SER A 112 -8.55 -19.79 -21.94
C SER A 112 -7.02 -19.84 -21.80
N ALA A 113 -6.41 -18.97 -20.98
CA ALA A 113 -4.98 -18.99 -20.71
C ALA A 113 -4.59 -20.18 -19.81
N ALA A 114 -5.40 -20.48 -18.79
CA ALA A 114 -5.22 -21.65 -17.92
C ALA A 114 -5.32 -22.96 -18.70
N ALA A 115 -6.30 -23.08 -19.61
CA ALA A 115 -6.45 -24.24 -20.50
C ALA A 115 -5.25 -24.43 -21.45
N ARG A 116 -4.48 -23.37 -21.72
CA ARG A 116 -3.26 -23.39 -22.53
C ARG A 116 -1.97 -23.55 -21.72
N GLY A 117 -2.06 -23.81 -20.42
CA GLY A 117 -0.90 -24.01 -19.54
C GLY A 117 -0.07 -22.75 -19.28
N ARG A 118 -0.66 -21.56 -19.44
CA ARG A 118 -0.03 -20.25 -19.20
C ARG A 118 -0.68 -19.54 -18.00
N GLY A 119 -0.89 -20.30 -16.92
CA GLY A 119 -1.42 -19.82 -15.63
C GLY A 119 -0.31 -19.40 -14.69
#